data_AF-A0A085MTS5-F1
#
_entry.id   AF-A0A085MTS5-F1
#
_cell.length_a   1.000
_cell.length_b   1.000
_cell.length_c   1.000
_cell.angle_alpha   90.00
_cell.angle_beta   90.00
_cell.angle_gamma   90.00
#
_symmetry.space_group_name_H-M   'P 1'
#
loop_
_entity.id
_entity.type
_entity.pdbx_description
1 polymer ?
#
loop_
_entity_poly.entity_id
_entity_poly.type
_entity_poly.pdbx_seq_one_letter_code
_entity_poly.pdbx_strand_id
1 'polypeptide(L)'
;MDISRLARQQNDLTVPVNSLSLCMITRDEHQKEKLRWQYKISELEAQLRRSEETNSQLLQQKAEMNKKVKELEKAQKVLLRSNKKYQEKIHAVVAFETKHFEDKLKQAHEDLAMTKQCLEKISAECCRLKQRKMTADKEEELQRLRNLNVQYCKTIAAYKQLVSDKERKVEVLLRVINRTRKNPSFNWQEFDYQSVSDSVFSLSSQSFDTAPEDQSQSQDGKASCRRLEHTGNARKTNEENGIADQAGTFSSNTSQGSAESGWEEERQKLWTLLKEMRDRINVLQPSREKQQIQIEELLEANELLEFRLLELESCPTVPLCQKCSAHTNDFSSNAPDDYFVPLDTEPLILSDEDLLARFSLMCHKHFLNDDDRFMCSSLLARSGTWKENAQTSAKKISNMERKLVELDAQMECSEITIDTKVQECRALKRTVDELRAQEKELRSQMKDIEDFSKLLTFKLKDTVGKYNYGMNLVSELQKKLNVKERNERILHEKLKWFEIAQQVKGIEAATIVGGTSVEGCKGKMVALLKTVGSENYKLREQLNEACCFNKQLEYQIELRNETICKLKCQLEDEKSPPPFETQHCSQCTQKEFQSLTMSESTENM
;
A
#
# COMPACT_ATOMS: atom_id res chain seq x y z
N MET A 1 141.28 23.72 37.68
CA MET A 1 140.16 23.88 36.74
C MET A 1 140.11 22.62 35.89
N ASP A 2 139.17 21.72 36.19
CA ASP A 2 139.11 20.36 35.63
C ASP A 2 138.56 20.34 34.20
N ILE A 3 139.46 20.18 33.24
CA ILE A 3 139.19 20.07 31.80
C ILE A 3 138.30 18.84 31.48
N SER A 4 138.27 17.84 32.37
CA SER A 4 137.48 16.61 32.20
C SER A 4 135.95 16.80 32.34
N ARG A 5 135.48 17.90 32.96
CA ARG A 5 134.03 18.20 33.06
C ARG A 5 133.47 18.88 31.81
N LEU A 6 134.27 19.70 31.12
CA LEU A 6 133.88 20.37 29.88
C LEU A 6 133.74 19.40 28.70
N ALA A 7 134.58 18.36 28.63
CA ALA A 7 134.51 17.36 27.56
C ALA A 7 133.26 16.46 27.65
N ARG A 8 132.69 16.24 28.85
CA ARG A 8 131.45 15.46 28.99
C ARG A 8 130.19 16.26 28.64
N GLN A 9 130.15 17.56 28.98
CA GLN A 9 129.03 18.42 28.59
C GLN A 9 128.98 18.73 27.08
N GLN A 10 130.11 18.67 26.37
CA GLN A 10 130.14 18.88 24.93
C GLN A 10 129.62 17.66 24.13
N ASN A 11 129.75 16.45 24.69
CA ASN A 11 129.24 15.23 24.06
C ASN A 11 127.72 15.00 24.26
N ASP A 12 127.11 15.63 25.27
CA ASP A 12 125.65 15.56 25.50
C ASP A 12 124.85 16.61 24.69
N LEU A 13 125.52 17.56 24.04
CA LEU A 13 124.91 18.57 23.15
C LEU A 13 125.10 18.29 21.65
N THR A 14 125.92 17.29 21.31
CA THR A 14 125.98 16.73 19.95
C THR A 14 124.96 15.62 19.81
N VAL A 15 123.68 16.01 19.73
CA VAL A 15 122.67 15.19 19.05
C VAL A 15 123.21 14.97 17.63
N PRO A 16 123.35 13.73 17.15
CA PRO A 16 123.89 13.50 15.81
C PRO A 16 122.97 14.22 14.82
N VAL A 17 123.55 15.06 13.97
CA VAL A 17 122.85 15.73 12.85
C VAL A 17 122.10 14.71 11.95
N ASN A 18 122.41 13.43 12.09
CA ASN A 18 121.68 12.30 11.50
C ASN A 18 120.33 11.95 12.16
N SER A 19 119.90 12.66 13.21
CA SER A 19 118.58 12.48 13.85
C SER A 19 117.61 13.64 13.61
N LEU A 20 118.05 14.67 12.88
CA LEU A 20 117.17 15.63 12.21
C LEU A 20 116.97 15.18 10.76
N SER A 21 116.28 14.05 10.56
CA SER A 21 115.54 13.85 9.33
C SER A 21 114.36 14.83 9.35
N LEU A 22 114.68 16.12 9.18
CA LEU A 22 113.72 17.13 8.83
C LEU A 22 113.10 16.60 7.54
N CYS A 23 111.84 16.17 7.61
CA CYS A 23 111.09 15.56 6.52
C CYS A 23 110.97 16.60 5.40
N MET A 24 112.02 16.74 4.60
CA MET A 24 112.09 17.61 3.45
C MET A 24 111.23 16.93 2.39
N ILE A 25 109.96 17.33 2.36
CA ILE A 25 109.00 16.88 1.35
C ILE A 25 109.67 17.06 0.00
N THR A 26 109.88 15.95 -0.69
CA THR A 26 110.50 15.97 -2.01
C THR A 26 109.58 16.75 -2.97
N ARG A 27 110.16 17.37 -3.99
CA ARG A 27 109.37 18.08 -5.02
C ARG A 27 108.25 17.19 -5.57
N ASP A 28 108.52 15.90 -5.69
CA ASP A 28 107.58 14.89 -6.20
C ASP A 28 106.45 14.59 -5.21
N GLU A 29 106.73 14.50 -3.91
CA GLU A 29 105.70 14.35 -2.87
C GLU A 29 104.80 15.59 -2.78
N HIS A 30 105.39 16.78 -2.89
CA HIS A 30 104.61 18.02 -2.94
C HIS A 30 103.71 18.07 -4.18
N GLN A 31 104.21 17.63 -5.35
CA GLN A 31 103.41 17.55 -6.57
C GLN A 31 102.29 16.50 -6.48
N LYS A 32 102.55 15.32 -5.89
CA LYS A 32 101.53 14.30 -5.64
C LYS A 32 100.44 14.81 -4.71
N GLU A 33 100.81 15.48 -3.62
CA GLU A 33 99.84 16.05 -2.67
C GLU A 33 99.06 17.20 -3.32
N LYS A 34 99.72 18.05 -4.13
CA LYS A 34 99.04 19.08 -4.93
C LYS A 34 97.99 18.48 -5.87
N LEU A 35 98.33 17.41 -6.59
CA LEU A 35 97.39 16.70 -7.48
C LEU A 35 96.24 16.05 -6.70
N ARG A 36 96.52 15.46 -5.53
CA ARG A 36 95.50 14.90 -4.63
C ARG A 36 94.51 15.97 -4.17
N TRP A 37 94.99 17.13 -3.72
CA TRP A 37 94.12 18.24 -3.32
C TRP A 37 93.36 18.82 -4.50
N GLN A 38 93.99 18.93 -5.67
CA GLN A 38 93.31 19.39 -6.88
C GLN A 38 92.16 18.45 -7.28
N TYR A 39 92.39 17.14 -7.26
CA TYR A 39 91.34 16.16 -7.48
C TYR A 39 90.23 16.28 -6.43
N LYS A 40 90.58 16.44 -5.15
CA LYS A 40 89.59 16.59 -4.08
C LYS A 40 88.75 17.85 -4.22
N ILE A 41 89.36 18.96 -4.64
CA ILE A 41 88.65 20.21 -4.95
C ILE A 41 87.68 19.98 -6.11
N SER A 42 88.14 19.38 -7.21
CA SER A 42 87.27 19.09 -8.36
C SER A 42 86.11 18.14 -8.02
N GLU A 43 86.33 17.16 -7.14
CA GLU A 43 85.28 16.28 -6.63
C GLU A 43 84.22 17.07 -5.85
N LEU A 44 84.66 17.95 -4.93
CA LEU A 44 83.77 18.79 -4.12
C LEU A 44 83.00 19.80 -4.99
N GLU A 45 83.64 20.38 -6.00
CA GLU A 45 82.99 21.26 -6.98
C GLU A 45 81.93 20.50 -7.80
N ALA A 46 82.20 19.26 -8.19
CA ALA A 46 81.23 18.42 -8.88
C ALA A 46 80.07 17.99 -7.97
N GLN A 47 80.31 17.80 -6.66
CA GLN A 47 79.26 17.53 -5.69
C GLN A 47 78.41 18.78 -5.42
N LEU A 48 79.04 19.96 -5.30
CA LEU A 48 78.34 21.24 -5.14
C LEU A 48 77.43 21.51 -6.33
N ARG A 49 77.92 21.38 -7.57
CA ARG A 49 77.11 21.55 -8.78
C ARG A 49 75.91 20.60 -8.82
N ARG A 50 76.09 19.33 -8.46
CA ARG A 50 74.98 18.37 -8.35
C ARG A 50 73.96 18.79 -7.29
N SER A 51 74.42 19.30 -6.16
CA SER A 51 73.52 19.80 -5.10
C SER A 51 72.78 21.08 -5.51
N GLU A 52 73.40 21.96 -6.28
CA GLU A 52 72.76 23.16 -6.82
C GLU A 52 71.69 22.80 -7.85
N GLU A 53 71.97 21.82 -8.70
CA GLU A 53 71.02 21.30 -9.68
C GLU A 53 69.80 20.65 -9.01
N THR A 54 70.00 19.78 -8.01
CA THR A 54 68.89 19.18 -7.26
C THR A 54 68.08 20.24 -6.50
N ASN A 55 68.73 21.26 -5.93
CA ASN A 55 68.04 22.35 -5.27
C ASN A 55 67.19 23.17 -6.26
N SER A 56 67.69 23.43 -7.47
CA SER A 56 66.93 24.09 -8.53
C SER A 56 65.69 23.27 -8.94
N GLN A 57 65.84 21.95 -9.08
CA GLN A 57 64.72 21.05 -9.38
C GLN A 57 63.67 21.06 -8.26
N LEU A 58 64.09 21.03 -7.00
CA LEU A 58 63.19 21.10 -5.85
C LEU A 58 62.44 22.44 -5.78
N LEU A 59 63.09 23.56 -6.11
CA LEU A 59 62.45 24.87 -6.19
C LEU A 59 61.38 24.92 -7.29
N GLN A 60 61.66 24.32 -8.45
CA GLN A 60 60.69 24.22 -9.54
C GLN A 60 59.48 23.35 -9.14
N GLN A 61 59.73 22.18 -8.55
CA GLN A 61 58.67 21.31 -8.04
C GLN A 61 57.83 22.00 -6.96
N LYS A 62 58.47 22.74 -6.05
CA LYS A 62 57.77 23.55 -5.04
C LYS A 62 56.88 24.62 -5.67
N ALA A 63 57.34 25.29 -6.72
CA ALA A 63 56.54 26.29 -7.43
C ALA A 63 55.34 25.65 -8.14
N GLU A 64 55.54 24.50 -8.79
CA GLU A 64 54.47 23.76 -9.46
C GLU A 64 53.42 23.24 -8.47
N MET A 65 53.83 22.68 -7.34
CA MET A 65 52.92 22.24 -6.29
C MET A 65 52.11 23.39 -5.70
N ASN A 66 52.73 24.54 -5.46
CA ASN A 66 52.01 25.74 -4.99
C ASN A 66 50.99 26.23 -6.02
N LYS A 67 51.28 26.11 -7.32
CA LYS A 67 50.32 26.43 -8.39
C LYS A 67 49.12 25.47 -8.35
N LYS A 68 49.38 24.16 -8.26
CA LYS A 68 48.35 23.12 -8.15
C LYS A 68 47.46 23.32 -6.91
N VAL A 69 48.04 23.66 -5.76
CA VAL A 69 47.27 23.99 -4.54
C VAL A 69 46.33 25.16 -4.77
N LYS A 70 46.81 26.27 -5.35
CA LYS A 70 45.97 27.44 -5.65
C LYS A 70 44.85 27.14 -6.64
N GLU A 71 45.08 26.26 -7.61
CA GLU A 71 44.07 25.82 -8.57
C GLU A 71 43.00 24.95 -7.89
N LEU A 72 43.39 24.01 -7.04
CA LEU A 72 42.47 23.20 -6.24
C LEU A 72 41.65 24.04 -5.27
N GLU A 73 42.25 25.03 -4.59
CA GLU A 73 41.52 25.96 -3.71
C GLU A 73 40.47 26.78 -4.49
N LYS A 74 40.78 27.20 -5.73
CA LYS A 74 39.83 27.88 -6.59
C LYS A 74 38.67 26.95 -7.00
N ALA A 75 38.98 25.72 -7.40
CA ALA A 75 37.97 24.72 -7.75
C ALA A 75 37.06 24.40 -6.54
N GLN A 76 37.64 24.19 -5.36
CA GLN A 76 36.89 23.96 -4.12
C GLN A 76 35.95 25.12 -3.78
N LYS A 77 36.39 26.38 -3.93
CA LYS A 77 35.53 27.56 -3.71
C LYS A 77 34.33 27.59 -4.65
N VAL A 78 34.48 27.17 -5.91
CA VAL A 78 33.36 27.09 -6.86
C VAL A 78 32.38 26.00 -6.43
N LEU A 79 32.88 24.82 -6.06
CA LEU A 79 32.05 23.71 -5.59
C LEU A 79 31.27 24.05 -4.30
N LEU A 80 31.90 24.76 -3.36
CA LEU A 80 31.20 25.22 -2.15
C LEU A 80 30.06 26.18 -2.48
N ARG A 81 30.26 27.10 -3.45
CA ARG A 81 29.19 28.02 -3.89
C ARG A 81 28.08 27.29 -4.63
N SER A 82 28.38 26.32 -5.49
CA SER A 82 27.35 25.55 -6.18
C SER A 82 26.57 24.69 -5.19
N ASN A 83 27.25 24.00 -4.26
CA ASN A 83 26.61 23.21 -3.21
C ASN A 83 25.64 24.06 -2.37
N LYS A 84 26.08 25.25 -1.91
CA LYS A 84 25.21 26.18 -1.19
C LYS A 84 23.94 26.55 -1.97
N LYS A 85 24.07 26.84 -3.28
CA LYS A 85 22.91 27.13 -4.15
C LYS A 85 21.96 25.93 -4.26
N TYR A 86 22.50 24.71 -4.34
CA TYR A 86 21.66 23.50 -4.37
C TYR A 86 20.95 23.27 -3.04
N GLN A 87 21.63 23.49 -1.92
CA GLN A 87 21.01 23.41 -0.59
C GLN A 87 19.86 24.42 -0.44
N GLU A 88 20.05 25.66 -0.87
CA GLU A 88 18.99 26.69 -0.87
C GLU A 88 17.80 26.28 -1.75
N LYS A 89 18.03 25.70 -2.93
CA LYS A 89 16.97 25.18 -3.81
C LYS A 89 16.22 24.01 -3.17
N ILE A 90 16.94 23.04 -2.60
CA ILE A 90 16.33 21.88 -1.92
C ILE A 90 15.46 22.37 -0.77
N HIS A 91 15.98 23.29 0.06
CA HIS A 91 15.22 23.85 1.17
C HIS A 91 13.96 24.58 0.70
N ALA A 92 14.04 25.34 -0.41
CA ALA A 92 12.88 26.02 -0.97
C ALA A 92 11.81 25.05 -1.50
N VAL A 93 12.22 23.98 -2.21
CA VAL A 93 11.30 22.95 -2.71
C VAL A 93 10.64 22.21 -1.55
N VAL A 94 11.43 21.78 -0.56
CA VAL A 94 10.91 21.08 0.63
C VAL A 94 9.93 21.96 1.39
N ALA A 95 10.23 23.25 1.58
CA ALA A 95 9.32 24.18 2.25
C ALA A 95 8.02 24.37 1.47
N PHE A 96 8.08 24.45 0.15
CA PHE A 96 6.91 24.55 -0.72
C PHE A 96 6.05 23.28 -0.66
N GLU A 97 6.66 22.10 -0.82
CA GLU A 97 5.95 20.82 -0.78
C GLU A 97 5.31 20.57 0.58
N THR A 98 6.03 20.87 1.67
CA THR A 98 5.51 20.74 3.04
C THR A 98 4.25 21.58 3.20
N LYS A 99 4.32 22.87 2.84
CA LYS A 99 3.17 23.78 2.92
C LYS A 99 2.01 23.31 2.03
N HIS A 100 2.29 22.86 0.81
CA HIS A 100 1.27 22.35 -0.11
C HIS A 100 0.53 21.13 0.44
N PHE A 101 1.25 20.21 1.08
CA PHE A 101 0.64 19.05 1.73
C PHE A 101 -0.11 19.41 3.01
N GLU A 102 0.39 20.36 3.79
CA GLU A 102 -0.33 20.91 4.95
C GLU A 102 -1.66 21.55 4.55
N ASP A 103 -1.66 22.37 3.49
CA ASP A 103 -2.88 23.01 2.96
C ASP A 103 -3.88 21.96 2.45
N LYS A 104 -3.41 20.92 1.72
CA LYS A 104 -4.25 19.79 1.29
C LYS A 104 -4.82 19.00 2.46
N LEU A 105 -4.04 18.75 3.50
CA LEU A 105 -4.49 18.04 4.69
C LEU A 105 -5.57 18.84 5.42
N LYS A 106 -5.39 20.17 5.51
CA LYS A 106 -6.39 21.07 6.09
C LYS A 106 -7.69 21.04 5.29
N GLN A 107 -7.63 21.12 3.96
CA GLN A 107 -8.80 21.01 3.10
C GLN A 107 -9.51 19.66 3.28
N ALA A 108 -8.77 18.55 3.29
CA ALA A 108 -9.34 17.22 3.50
C ALA A 108 -10.03 17.08 4.88
N HIS A 109 -9.50 17.73 5.92
CA HIS A 109 -10.14 17.79 7.23
C HIS A 109 -11.44 18.59 7.21
N GLU A 110 -11.47 19.73 6.52
CA GLU A 110 -12.68 20.54 6.33
C GLU A 110 -13.76 19.77 5.55
N ASP A 111 -13.38 19.10 4.46
CA ASP A 111 -14.27 18.26 3.65
C ASP A 111 -14.84 17.08 4.44
N LEU A 112 -14.01 16.44 5.28
CA LEU A 112 -14.44 15.36 6.17
C LEU A 112 -15.46 15.87 7.21
N ALA A 113 -15.22 17.06 7.78
CA ALA A 113 -16.14 17.66 8.73
C ALA A 113 -17.51 17.97 8.07
N MET A 114 -17.48 18.53 6.87
CA MET A 114 -18.69 18.78 6.07
C MET A 114 -19.44 17.48 5.75
N THR A 115 -18.72 16.42 5.36
CA THR A 115 -19.30 15.11 5.05
C THR A 115 -19.95 14.48 6.28
N LYS A 116 -19.30 14.56 7.46
CA LYS A 116 -19.89 14.11 8.73
C LYS A 116 -21.18 14.86 9.04
N GLN A 117 -21.20 16.18 8.87
CA GLN A 117 -22.40 16.98 9.08
C GLN A 117 -23.54 16.59 8.12
N CYS A 118 -23.23 16.33 6.84
CA CYS A 118 -24.19 15.84 5.87
C CYS A 118 -24.75 14.46 6.26
N LEU A 119 -23.89 13.55 6.71
CA LEU A 119 -24.29 12.22 7.18
C LEU A 119 -25.22 12.31 8.40
N GLU A 120 -24.95 13.19 9.35
CA GLU A 120 -25.82 13.43 10.51
C GLU A 120 -27.20 13.93 10.07
N LYS A 121 -27.27 14.88 9.12
CA LYS A 121 -28.54 15.37 8.56
C LYS A 121 -29.33 14.26 7.87
N ILE A 122 -28.66 13.44 7.06
CA ILE A 122 -29.28 12.30 6.37
C ILE A 122 -29.80 11.28 7.39
N SER A 123 -28.99 10.93 8.40
CA SER A 123 -29.39 10.00 9.46
C SER A 123 -30.61 10.50 10.24
N ALA A 124 -30.64 11.79 10.58
CA ALA A 124 -31.79 12.40 11.25
C ALA A 124 -33.06 12.34 10.37
N GLU A 125 -32.94 12.62 9.08
CA GLU A 125 -34.05 12.53 8.13
C GLU A 125 -34.54 11.09 7.95
N CYS A 126 -33.63 10.11 7.85
CA CYS A 126 -33.98 8.68 7.81
C CYS A 126 -34.77 8.25 9.06
N CYS A 127 -34.35 8.70 10.25
CA CYS A 127 -35.08 8.44 11.49
C CYS A 127 -36.49 9.05 11.44
N ARG A 128 -36.60 10.30 10.96
CA ARG A 128 -37.88 11.01 10.81
C ARG A 128 -38.82 10.32 9.83
N LEU A 129 -38.30 9.84 8.70
CA LEU A 129 -39.07 9.09 7.70
C LEU A 129 -39.53 7.73 8.24
N LYS A 130 -38.67 7.01 8.97
CA LYS A 130 -39.03 5.75 9.63
C LYS A 130 -40.16 5.96 10.64
N GLN A 131 -40.13 7.04 11.40
CA GLN A 131 -41.20 7.40 12.33
C GLN A 131 -42.50 7.73 11.59
N ARG A 132 -42.45 8.52 10.51
CA ARG A 132 -43.63 8.82 9.67
C ARG A 132 -44.26 7.57 9.07
N LYS A 133 -43.44 6.63 8.59
CA LYS A 133 -43.93 5.34 8.08
C LYS A 133 -44.65 4.56 9.18
N MET A 134 -44.03 4.41 10.36
CA MET A 134 -44.67 3.72 11.49
C MET A 134 -46.01 4.36 11.90
N THR A 135 -46.11 5.69 11.87
CA THR A 135 -47.39 6.35 12.15
C THR A 135 -48.44 6.12 11.05
N ALA A 136 -48.03 6.09 9.79
CA ALA A 136 -48.93 5.79 8.68
C ALA A 136 -49.45 4.35 8.76
N ASP A 137 -48.57 3.37 9.02
CA ASP A 137 -48.93 1.97 9.19
C ASP A 137 -49.94 1.78 10.34
N LYS A 138 -49.74 2.50 11.47
CA LYS A 138 -50.67 2.50 12.61
C LYS A 138 -52.03 3.11 12.27
N GLU A 139 -52.07 4.17 11.48
CA GLU A 139 -53.35 4.79 11.07
C GLU A 139 -54.10 3.90 10.08
N GLU A 140 -53.39 3.22 9.17
CA GLU A 140 -54.00 2.22 8.28
C GLU A 140 -54.65 1.08 9.07
N GLU A 141 -53.95 0.56 10.09
CA GLU A 141 -54.49 -0.50 10.94
C GLU A 141 -55.68 -0.02 11.78
N LEU A 142 -55.61 1.20 12.34
CA LEU A 142 -56.76 1.83 13.01
C LEU A 142 -57.96 1.95 12.06
N GLN A 143 -57.74 2.30 10.79
CA GLN A 143 -58.80 2.39 9.81
C GLN A 143 -59.38 1.01 9.47
N ARG A 144 -58.55 -0.04 9.37
CA ARG A 144 -59.03 -1.43 9.25
C ARG A 144 -59.92 -1.82 10.43
N LEU A 145 -59.49 -1.54 11.66
CA LEU A 145 -60.26 -1.84 12.87
C LEU A 145 -61.58 -1.05 12.94
N ARG A 146 -61.57 0.23 12.55
CA ARG A 146 -62.81 1.04 12.43
C ARG A 146 -63.79 0.42 11.43
N ASN A 147 -63.30 0.01 10.26
CA ASN A 147 -64.12 -0.63 9.24
C ASN A 147 -64.70 -1.97 9.73
N LEU A 148 -63.89 -2.78 10.42
CA LEU A 148 -64.32 -4.04 11.01
C LEU A 148 -65.40 -3.82 12.09
N ASN A 149 -65.23 -2.82 12.95
CA ASN A 149 -66.22 -2.46 13.96
C ASN A 149 -67.56 -2.04 13.30
N VAL A 150 -67.52 -1.22 12.24
CA VAL A 150 -68.72 -0.88 11.47
C VAL A 150 -69.41 -2.13 10.91
N GLN A 151 -68.65 -3.12 10.42
CA GLN A 151 -69.23 -4.38 9.97
C GLN A 151 -69.90 -5.14 11.12
N TYR A 152 -69.24 -5.28 12.28
CA TYR A 152 -69.86 -5.91 13.45
C TYR A 152 -71.12 -5.18 13.91
N CYS A 153 -71.13 -3.84 13.93
CA CYS A 153 -72.33 -3.07 14.24
C CYS A 153 -73.48 -3.35 13.25
N LYS A 154 -73.20 -3.42 11.95
CA LYS A 154 -74.20 -3.79 10.93
C LYS A 154 -74.76 -5.19 11.17
N THR A 155 -73.89 -6.16 11.45
CA THR A 155 -74.28 -7.55 11.76
C THR A 155 -75.14 -7.62 13.02
N ILE A 156 -74.76 -6.93 14.09
CA ILE A 156 -75.54 -6.84 15.33
C ILE A 156 -76.92 -6.21 15.06
N ALA A 157 -76.99 -5.13 14.27
CA ALA A 157 -78.25 -4.51 13.90
C ALA A 157 -79.16 -5.46 13.10
N ALA A 158 -78.59 -6.21 12.14
CA ALA A 158 -79.33 -7.22 11.38
C ALA A 158 -79.86 -8.33 12.29
N TYR A 159 -79.06 -8.81 13.26
CA TYR A 159 -79.52 -9.77 14.25
C TYR A 159 -80.66 -9.22 15.13
N LYS A 160 -80.55 -7.98 15.60
CA LYS A 160 -81.62 -7.32 16.36
C LYS A 160 -82.91 -7.23 15.55
N GLN A 161 -82.83 -6.87 14.27
CA GLN A 161 -83.99 -6.82 13.39
C GLN A 161 -84.62 -8.21 13.21
N LEU A 162 -83.79 -9.24 12.98
CA LEU A 162 -84.25 -10.62 12.86
C LEU A 162 -84.95 -11.12 14.13
N VAL A 163 -84.42 -10.77 15.31
CA VAL A 163 -85.06 -11.08 16.60
C VAL A 163 -86.41 -10.37 16.71
N SER A 164 -86.47 -9.08 16.40
CA SER A 164 -87.73 -8.31 16.43
C SER A 164 -88.78 -8.86 15.44
N ASP A 165 -88.36 -9.30 14.26
CA ASP A 165 -89.26 -9.92 13.27
C ASP A 165 -89.78 -11.27 13.75
N LYS A 166 -88.95 -12.07 14.43
CA LYS A 166 -89.38 -13.32 15.09
C LYS A 166 -90.35 -13.06 16.23
N GLU A 167 -90.09 -12.07 17.07
CA GLU A 167 -90.99 -11.64 18.15
C GLU A 167 -92.35 -11.21 17.59
N ARG A 168 -92.37 -10.41 16.52
CA ARG A 168 -93.60 -10.01 15.82
C ARG A 168 -94.36 -11.20 15.25
N LYS A 169 -93.68 -12.20 14.66
CA LYS A 169 -94.30 -13.43 14.17
C LYS A 169 -94.91 -14.26 15.30
N VAL A 170 -94.19 -14.41 16.43
CA VAL A 170 -94.71 -15.06 17.64
C VAL A 170 -95.96 -14.34 18.15
N GLU A 171 -95.95 -13.01 18.18
CA GLU A 171 -97.11 -12.23 18.61
C GLU A 171 -98.32 -12.36 17.66
N VAL A 172 -98.09 -12.46 16.35
CA VAL A 172 -99.15 -12.78 15.37
C VAL A 172 -99.72 -14.18 15.60
N LEU A 173 -98.87 -15.19 15.81
CA LEU A 173 -99.30 -16.56 16.11
C LEU A 173 -100.11 -16.62 17.40
N LEU A 174 -99.67 -15.93 18.45
CA LEU A 174 -100.43 -15.81 19.71
C LEU A 174 -101.79 -15.15 19.49
N ARG A 175 -101.89 -14.12 18.63
CA ARG A 175 -103.18 -13.52 18.25
C ARG A 175 -104.09 -14.48 17.48
N VAL A 176 -103.55 -15.30 16.57
CA VAL A 176 -104.31 -16.33 15.85
C VAL A 176 -104.83 -17.39 16.82
N ILE A 177 -103.96 -17.92 17.69
CA ILE A 177 -104.33 -18.92 18.72
C ILE A 177 -105.42 -18.38 19.65
N ASN A 178 -105.31 -17.11 20.08
CA ASN A 178 -106.32 -16.49 20.94
C ASN A 178 -107.66 -16.24 20.22
N ARG A 179 -107.66 -16.05 18.89
CA ARG A 179 -108.89 -15.96 18.09
C ARG A 179 -109.54 -17.33 17.88
N THR A 180 -108.76 -18.37 17.60
CA THR A 180 -109.28 -19.74 17.43
C THR A 180 -109.80 -20.33 18.75
N ARG A 181 -109.20 -20.00 19.90
CA ARG A 181 -109.75 -20.36 21.23
C ARG A 181 -111.12 -19.74 21.55
N LYS A 182 -111.53 -18.67 20.87
CA LYS A 182 -112.82 -17.99 21.08
C LYS A 182 -113.91 -18.39 20.07
N ASN A 183 -113.62 -19.27 19.11
CA ASN A 183 -114.58 -19.78 18.12
C ASN A 183 -114.69 -21.32 18.23
N PRO A 184 -115.86 -21.89 18.64
CA PRO A 184 -115.99 -23.34 18.83
C PRO A 184 -116.09 -24.17 17.54
N SER A 185 -116.04 -23.57 16.35
CA SER A 185 -116.22 -24.27 15.07
C SER A 185 -114.95 -24.37 14.21
N PHE A 186 -113.75 -24.15 14.78
CA PHE A 186 -112.51 -24.23 14.01
C PHE A 186 -112.02 -25.68 13.92
N ASN A 187 -112.24 -26.28 12.75
CA ASN A 187 -111.80 -27.61 12.38
C ASN A 187 -110.28 -27.63 12.15
N TRP A 188 -109.54 -28.42 12.94
CA TRP A 188 -108.08 -28.58 12.82
C TRP A 188 -107.66 -29.50 11.66
N GLN A 189 -108.63 -30.04 10.91
CA GLN A 189 -108.42 -31.15 9.98
C GLN A 189 -108.41 -30.75 8.50
N GLU A 190 -108.42 -29.44 8.20
CA GLU A 190 -108.43 -28.89 6.83
C GLU A 190 -107.16 -28.11 6.47
N PHE A 191 -106.07 -28.26 7.24
CA PHE A 191 -104.73 -27.83 6.82
C PHE A 191 -103.78 -29.00 6.55
N ASP A 192 -104.31 -30.24 6.51
CA ASP A 192 -103.70 -31.34 5.80
C ASP A 192 -104.24 -31.31 4.36
N TYR A 193 -103.33 -31.23 3.38
CA TYR A 193 -103.59 -31.21 1.93
C TYR A 193 -103.86 -29.87 1.25
N GLN A 194 -102.98 -28.90 1.49
CA GLN A 194 -102.52 -28.01 0.41
C GLN A 194 -101.09 -27.50 0.65
N SER A 195 -100.11 -28.41 0.58
CA SER A 195 -98.75 -28.22 0.03
C SER A 195 -97.88 -29.42 0.47
N VAL A 196 -97.98 -30.52 -0.28
CA VAL A 196 -96.98 -31.59 -0.26
C VAL A 196 -96.19 -31.45 -1.56
N SER A 197 -94.86 -31.56 -1.45
CA SER A 197 -93.79 -31.40 -2.46
C SER A 197 -93.23 -29.96 -2.51
N ASP A 198 -92.07 -29.60 -1.94
CA ASP A 198 -90.90 -30.41 -1.57
C ASP A 198 -90.08 -29.82 -0.39
N SER A 199 -89.71 -30.74 0.50
CA SER A 199 -88.42 -30.83 1.19
C SER A 199 -88.05 -29.78 2.26
N VAL A 200 -88.39 -30.16 3.50
CA VAL A 200 -87.60 -29.86 4.69
C VAL A 200 -86.49 -30.94 4.76
N PHE A 201 -85.27 -30.54 5.14
CA PHE A 201 -84.09 -31.37 5.41
C PHE A 201 -83.22 -31.79 4.22
N SER A 202 -82.39 -30.85 3.76
CA SER A 202 -80.98 -31.16 3.47
C SER A 202 -80.11 -30.43 4.49
N LEU A 203 -79.70 -31.15 5.55
CA LEU A 203 -78.37 -30.95 6.08
C LEU A 203 -77.41 -31.26 4.94
N SER A 204 -76.83 -30.25 4.34
CA SER A 204 -75.56 -30.40 3.64
C SER A 204 -74.66 -29.29 4.13
N SER A 205 -73.56 -29.73 4.75
CA SER A 205 -72.39 -28.93 5.05
C SER A 205 -72.04 -28.05 3.85
N GLN A 206 -72.39 -26.76 3.91
CA GLN A 206 -71.82 -25.80 3.00
C GLN A 206 -70.52 -25.34 3.64
N SER A 207 -69.42 -25.97 3.22
CA SER A 207 -68.10 -25.41 3.38
C SER A 207 -68.13 -23.97 2.87
N PHE A 208 -67.79 -23.01 3.73
CA PHE A 208 -67.28 -21.72 3.29
C PHE A 208 -65.88 -21.97 2.72
N ASP A 209 -65.85 -22.49 1.50
CA ASP A 209 -64.66 -22.66 0.70
C ASP A 209 -65.06 -22.45 -0.76
N THR A 210 -65.28 -21.19 -1.12
CA THR A 210 -64.88 -20.66 -2.44
C THR A 210 -64.79 -19.15 -2.35
N ALA A 211 -63.62 -18.67 -2.77
CA ALA A 211 -63.17 -17.30 -2.83
C ALA A 211 -64.14 -16.35 -3.57
N PRO A 212 -64.11 -15.04 -3.27
CA PRO A 212 -64.11 -14.08 -4.36
C PRO A 212 -62.73 -14.16 -5.05
N GLU A 213 -62.72 -14.59 -6.31
CA GLU A 213 -61.62 -14.28 -7.22
C GLU A 213 -61.40 -12.77 -7.19
N ASP A 214 -60.36 -12.34 -6.48
CA ASP A 214 -59.68 -11.09 -6.78
C ASP A 214 -58.56 -11.42 -7.76
N GLN A 215 -58.70 -10.86 -8.96
CA GLN A 215 -57.65 -10.79 -9.95
C GLN A 215 -56.42 -10.10 -9.35
N SER A 216 -55.42 -10.89 -8.95
CA SER A 216 -54.04 -10.44 -8.96
C SER A 216 -53.16 -11.64 -9.28
N GLN A 217 -52.60 -11.59 -10.48
CA GLN A 217 -51.61 -12.53 -10.97
C GLN A 217 -50.47 -12.63 -9.95
N SER A 218 -50.21 -13.86 -9.52
CA SER A 218 -48.93 -14.24 -8.95
C SER A 218 -47.85 -14.14 -10.03
N GLN A 219 -46.78 -13.38 -9.76
CA GLN A 219 -45.45 -13.80 -10.15
C GLN A 219 -44.45 -13.53 -9.03
N ASP A 220 -43.93 -14.65 -8.53
CA ASP A 220 -42.80 -14.78 -7.65
C ASP A 220 -41.54 -14.08 -8.14
N GLY A 221 -40.72 -13.78 -7.14
CA GLY A 221 -39.30 -13.44 -7.20
C GLY A 221 -38.53 -13.96 -8.40
N LYS A 222 -37.93 -13.00 -9.12
CA LYS A 222 -36.64 -13.15 -9.81
C LYS A 222 -35.97 -11.78 -9.88
N ALA A 223 -35.44 -11.31 -8.74
CA ALA A 223 -34.42 -10.27 -8.73
C ALA A 223 -33.09 -10.87 -9.21
N SER A 224 -33.04 -11.24 -10.48
CA SER A 224 -31.80 -11.52 -11.19
C SER A 224 -31.19 -10.18 -11.57
N CYS A 225 -30.06 -9.87 -10.93
CA CYS A 225 -29.09 -8.90 -11.40
C CYS A 225 -28.84 -9.10 -12.91
N ARG A 226 -29.43 -8.25 -13.75
CA ARG A 226 -28.94 -8.01 -15.10
C ARG A 226 -28.29 -6.64 -15.17
N ARG A 227 -26.97 -6.72 -14.96
CA ARG A 227 -25.93 -5.88 -15.54
C ARG A 227 -26.35 -5.40 -16.94
N LEU A 228 -26.65 -4.11 -17.04
CA LEU A 228 -26.81 -3.39 -18.31
C LEU A 228 -25.42 -3.05 -18.84
N GLU A 229 -24.82 -4.00 -19.56
CA GLU A 229 -23.85 -3.69 -20.60
C GLU A 229 -24.65 -3.48 -21.89
N HIS A 230 -24.82 -2.23 -22.31
CA HIS A 230 -25.22 -1.91 -23.68
C HIS A 230 -24.13 -1.03 -24.30
N THR A 231 -23.30 -1.73 -25.06
CA THR A 231 -22.54 -1.27 -26.21
C THR A 231 -23.37 -0.33 -27.09
N GLY A 232 -22.99 0.95 -27.13
CA GLY A 232 -23.49 1.89 -28.12
C GLY A 232 -22.57 1.90 -29.34
N ASN A 233 -22.90 1.12 -30.36
CA ASN A 233 -22.37 1.31 -31.71
C ASN A 233 -23.53 1.47 -32.70
N ALA A 234 -23.51 2.63 -33.36
CA ALA A 234 -24.03 2.92 -34.69
C ALA A 234 -25.48 2.52 -35.06
N ARG A 235 -26.35 3.53 -35.17
CA ARG A 235 -27.20 3.64 -36.37
C ARG A 235 -27.48 5.10 -36.73
N LYS A 236 -26.89 5.53 -37.83
CA LYS A 236 -27.23 6.73 -38.60
C LYS A 236 -28.58 6.50 -39.30
N THR A 237 -29.47 7.49 -39.24
CA THR A 237 -30.43 7.83 -40.29
C THR A 237 -30.84 9.30 -40.16
N ASN A 238 -30.29 10.09 -41.09
CA ASN A 238 -30.74 11.29 -41.80
C ASN A 238 -31.93 12.18 -41.35
N GLU A 239 -31.63 13.49 -41.54
CA GLU A 239 -32.44 14.57 -42.16
C GLU A 239 -33.60 15.17 -41.36
N GLU A 240 -33.41 16.39 -40.83
CA GLU A 240 -33.67 17.70 -41.47
C GLU A 240 -35.17 18.08 -41.42
N ASN A 241 -35.50 19.01 -40.51
CA ASN A 241 -36.14 20.29 -40.86
C ASN A 241 -36.46 21.12 -39.61
N GLY A 242 -35.74 22.24 -39.47
CA GLY A 242 -36.36 23.53 -39.77
C GLY A 242 -37.28 24.18 -38.73
N ILE A 243 -36.68 25.15 -38.04
CA ILE A 243 -37.20 26.52 -37.83
C ILE A 243 -38.12 26.78 -36.62
N ALA A 244 -37.62 27.73 -35.84
CA ALA A 244 -38.19 28.44 -34.72
C ALA A 244 -39.42 29.30 -35.06
N ASP A 245 -40.33 29.43 -34.09
CA ASP A 245 -40.68 30.71 -33.45
C ASP A 245 -41.69 30.42 -32.31
N GLN A 246 -41.41 30.83 -31.06
CA GLN A 246 -41.83 32.10 -30.44
C GLN A 246 -43.36 32.30 -30.49
N ALA A 247 -44.10 32.56 -29.40
CA ALA A 247 -43.77 33.29 -28.19
C ALA A 247 -44.81 33.07 -27.07
N GLY A 248 -44.38 33.34 -25.82
CA GLY A 248 -45.20 33.94 -24.74
C GLY A 248 -46.16 33.00 -23.99
N THR A 249 -46.31 33.04 -22.67
CA THR A 249 -45.81 33.98 -21.66
C THR A 249 -46.13 33.43 -20.26
N PHE A 250 -45.26 33.73 -19.29
CA PHE A 250 -45.43 33.69 -17.81
C PHE A 250 -45.67 32.35 -17.10
N SER A 251 -44.77 31.94 -16.20
CA SER A 251 -44.70 32.46 -14.82
C SER A 251 -43.75 31.62 -13.94
N SER A 252 -42.77 32.30 -13.33
CA SER A 252 -42.25 32.10 -11.96
C SER A 252 -42.06 30.68 -11.42
N ASN A 253 -40.81 30.20 -11.41
CA ASN A 253 -40.05 29.86 -10.17
C ASN A 253 -38.71 29.21 -10.52
N THR A 254 -37.68 30.05 -10.62
CA THR A 254 -36.28 29.67 -10.76
C THR A 254 -35.71 29.31 -9.38
N SER A 255 -35.63 28.02 -9.04
CA SER A 255 -34.71 27.54 -7.96
C SER A 255 -34.42 26.04 -7.95
N GLN A 256 -34.76 25.27 -8.98
CA GLN A 256 -34.51 23.81 -9.00
C GLN A 256 -33.48 23.33 -10.05
N GLY A 257 -32.81 24.21 -10.79
CA GLY A 257 -31.91 23.80 -11.89
C GLY A 257 -30.41 23.69 -11.57
N SER A 258 -29.95 24.10 -10.38
CA SER A 258 -28.50 24.25 -10.14
C SER A 258 -27.81 23.03 -9.53
N ALA A 259 -28.56 22.07 -8.98
CA ALA A 259 -27.97 20.89 -8.33
C ALA A 259 -27.78 19.72 -9.30
N GLU A 260 -28.66 19.53 -10.30
CA GLU A 260 -28.53 18.45 -11.28
C GLU A 260 -27.42 18.71 -12.33
N SER A 261 -27.17 19.97 -12.71
CA SER A 261 -26.10 20.31 -13.66
C SER A 261 -24.69 20.04 -13.13
N GLY A 262 -24.47 20.19 -11.81
CA GLY A 262 -23.18 19.94 -11.18
C GLY A 262 -22.81 18.46 -11.13
N TRP A 263 -23.78 17.58 -10.91
CA TRP A 263 -23.55 16.13 -10.94
C TRP A 263 -23.27 15.61 -12.35
N GLU A 264 -23.93 16.18 -13.36
CA GLU A 264 -23.71 15.83 -14.77
C GLU A 264 -22.30 16.25 -15.23
N GLU A 265 -21.84 17.45 -14.83
CA GLU A 265 -20.48 17.92 -15.09
C GLU A 265 -19.41 17.08 -14.36
N GLU A 266 -19.64 16.76 -13.09
CA GLU A 266 -18.68 15.95 -12.32
C GLU A 266 -18.61 14.51 -12.82
N ARG A 267 -19.74 13.94 -13.23
CA ARG A 267 -19.82 12.65 -13.92
C ARG A 267 -19.05 12.68 -15.25
N GLN A 268 -19.18 13.77 -16.02
CA GLN A 268 -18.46 13.94 -17.28
C GLN A 268 -16.96 14.11 -17.07
N LYS A 269 -16.51 14.82 -16.03
CA LYS A 269 -15.09 14.92 -15.65
C LYS A 269 -14.51 13.56 -15.27
N LEU A 270 -15.21 12.79 -14.44
CA LEU A 270 -14.79 11.44 -14.06
C LEU A 270 -14.74 10.49 -15.26
N TRP A 271 -15.69 10.59 -16.19
CA TRP A 271 -15.67 9.84 -17.43
C TRP A 271 -14.48 10.21 -18.32
N THR A 272 -14.15 11.50 -18.40
CA THR A 272 -13.01 11.99 -19.17
C THR A 272 -11.70 11.51 -18.55
N LEU A 273 -11.58 11.55 -17.23
CA LEU A 273 -10.42 11.01 -16.50
C LEU A 273 -10.28 9.50 -16.66
N LEU A 274 -11.38 8.74 -16.58
CA LEU A 274 -11.37 7.29 -16.83
C LEU A 274 -10.92 6.96 -18.25
N LYS A 275 -11.35 7.76 -19.23
CA LYS A 275 -10.93 7.62 -20.62
C LYS A 275 -9.43 7.93 -20.77
N GLU A 276 -8.96 9.02 -20.17
CA GLU A 276 -7.54 9.39 -20.18
C GLU A 276 -6.65 8.34 -19.52
N MET A 277 -7.06 7.80 -18.37
CA MET A 277 -6.34 6.72 -17.69
C MET A 277 -6.32 5.43 -18.52
N ARG A 278 -7.43 5.11 -19.19
CA ARG A 278 -7.51 3.96 -20.10
C ARG A 278 -6.62 4.14 -21.33
N ASP A 279 -6.62 5.32 -21.92
CA ASP A 279 -5.77 5.65 -23.06
C ASP A 279 -4.28 5.63 -22.66
N ARG A 280 -3.95 6.10 -21.46
CA ARG A 280 -2.59 6.03 -20.91
C ARG A 280 -2.13 4.60 -20.66
N ILE A 281 -3.02 3.72 -20.17
CA ILE A 281 -2.75 2.28 -20.07
C ILE A 281 -2.51 1.70 -21.46
N ASN A 282 -3.37 2.00 -22.43
CA ASN A 282 -3.25 1.50 -23.80
C ASN A 282 -1.96 1.96 -24.51
N VAL A 283 -1.43 3.16 -24.19
CA VAL A 283 -0.15 3.65 -24.72
C VAL A 283 1.05 2.99 -24.03
N LEU A 284 0.96 2.75 -22.72
CA LEU A 284 2.06 2.16 -21.95
C LEU A 284 2.17 0.64 -22.14
N GLN A 285 1.07 -0.03 -22.51
CA GLN A 285 1.03 -1.48 -22.64
C GLN A 285 1.94 -2.04 -23.74
N PRO A 286 1.97 -1.49 -24.98
CA PRO A 286 2.94 -1.89 -26.00
C PRO A 286 4.40 -1.62 -25.60
N SER A 287 4.66 -0.56 -24.82
CA SER A 287 6.02 -0.28 -24.33
C SER A 287 6.47 -1.32 -23.31
N ARG A 288 5.57 -1.75 -22.41
CA ARG A 288 5.83 -2.82 -21.45
C ARG A 288 6.08 -4.14 -22.18
N GLU A 289 5.27 -4.47 -23.19
CA GLU A 289 5.43 -5.68 -24.00
C GLU A 289 6.77 -5.68 -24.75
N LYS A 290 7.19 -4.54 -25.34
CA LYS A 290 8.52 -4.42 -25.96
C LYS A 290 9.66 -4.60 -24.97
N GLN A 291 9.55 -4.04 -23.76
CA GLN A 291 10.55 -4.23 -22.71
C GLN A 291 10.61 -5.68 -22.23
N GLN A 292 9.46 -6.36 -22.16
CA GLN A 292 9.39 -7.77 -21.81
C GLN A 292 10.10 -8.65 -22.85
N ILE A 293 9.87 -8.39 -24.14
CA ILE A 293 10.55 -9.09 -25.24
C ILE A 293 12.07 -8.87 -25.18
N GLN A 294 12.52 -7.62 -24.93
CA GLN A 294 13.96 -7.35 -24.76
C GLN A 294 14.59 -8.09 -23.57
N ILE A 295 13.85 -8.24 -22.47
CA ILE A 295 14.33 -9.01 -21.33
C ILE A 295 14.45 -10.49 -21.70
N GLU A 296 13.48 -11.05 -22.42
CA GLU A 296 13.50 -12.44 -22.90
C GLU A 296 14.66 -12.68 -23.87
N GLU A 297 14.88 -11.79 -24.85
CA GLU A 297 16.02 -11.87 -25.78
C GLU A 297 17.38 -11.82 -25.06
N LEU A 298 17.50 -10.98 -24.02
CA LEU A 298 18.72 -10.90 -23.21
C LEU A 298 18.92 -12.13 -22.33
N LEU A 299 17.84 -12.73 -21.82
CA LEU A 299 17.92 -14.00 -21.09
C LEU A 299 18.37 -15.13 -22.01
N GLU A 300 17.80 -15.25 -23.21
CA GLU A 300 18.21 -16.25 -24.21
C GLU A 300 19.68 -16.04 -24.65
N ALA A 301 20.11 -14.79 -24.85
CA ALA A 301 21.51 -14.49 -25.16
C ALA A 301 22.46 -14.87 -24.01
N ASN A 302 22.01 -14.71 -22.76
CA ASN A 302 22.79 -15.08 -21.59
C ASN A 302 22.86 -16.61 -21.42
N GLU A 303 21.77 -17.33 -21.66
CA GLU A 303 21.76 -18.80 -21.71
C GLU A 303 22.69 -19.34 -22.81
N LEU A 304 22.73 -18.68 -23.97
CA LEU A 304 23.64 -19.04 -25.06
C LEU A 304 25.11 -18.78 -24.69
N LEU A 305 25.40 -17.68 -23.98
CA LEU A 305 26.73 -17.38 -23.46
C LEU A 305 27.15 -18.39 -22.39
N GLU A 306 26.23 -18.77 -21.49
CA GLU A 306 26.45 -19.78 -20.47
C GLU A 306 26.73 -21.15 -21.12
N PHE A 307 25.98 -21.53 -22.15
CA PHE A 307 26.25 -22.73 -22.93
C PHE A 307 27.63 -22.69 -23.59
N ARG A 308 28.03 -21.55 -24.15
CA ARG A 308 29.33 -21.38 -24.80
C ARG A 308 30.50 -21.38 -23.81
N LEU A 309 30.29 -20.86 -22.59
CA LEU A 309 31.24 -20.96 -21.49
C LEU A 309 31.38 -22.40 -20.99
N LEU A 310 30.27 -23.14 -20.89
CA LEU A 310 30.26 -24.55 -20.53
C LEU A 310 30.95 -25.43 -21.61
N GLU A 311 30.80 -25.10 -22.89
CA GLU A 311 31.58 -25.73 -23.99
C GLU A 311 33.09 -25.44 -23.87
N LEU A 312 33.47 -24.25 -23.41
CA LEU A 312 34.86 -23.88 -23.18
C LEU A 312 35.44 -24.53 -21.93
N GLU A 313 34.65 -24.71 -20.86
CA GLU A 313 35.04 -25.44 -19.64
C GLU A 313 35.12 -26.96 -19.84
N SER A 314 34.35 -27.52 -20.78
CA SER A 314 34.37 -28.95 -21.12
C SER A 314 35.42 -29.34 -22.17
N CYS A 315 36.08 -28.36 -22.81
CA CYS A 315 37.31 -28.63 -23.56
C CYS A 315 38.46 -28.96 -22.58
N PRO A 316 39.14 -30.11 -22.71
CA PRO A 316 40.30 -30.39 -21.89
C PRO A 316 41.34 -29.29 -22.13
N THR A 317 41.76 -28.65 -21.04
CA THR A 317 42.81 -27.64 -21.03
C THR A 317 44.07 -28.25 -21.64
N VAL A 318 44.30 -27.99 -22.93
CA VAL A 318 45.58 -28.25 -23.57
C VAL A 318 46.56 -27.24 -22.96
N PRO A 319 47.58 -27.68 -22.21
CA PRO A 319 48.57 -26.76 -21.68
C PRO A 319 49.32 -26.16 -22.87
N LEU A 320 49.19 -24.85 -23.07
CA LEU A 320 49.98 -24.13 -24.04
C LEU A 320 51.45 -24.22 -23.62
N CYS A 321 52.17 -25.13 -24.28
CA CYS A 321 53.61 -25.28 -24.18
C CYS A 321 54.29 -23.98 -24.64
N GLN A 322 55.09 -23.40 -23.76
CA GLN A 322 55.81 -22.13 -23.95
C GLN A 322 56.97 -22.19 -24.98
N LYS A 323 56.94 -23.16 -25.91
CA LYS A 323 57.91 -23.33 -27.02
C LYS A 323 57.28 -23.35 -28.41
N CYS A 324 55.97 -23.12 -28.55
CA CYS A 324 55.28 -23.16 -29.85
C CYS A 324 54.86 -21.77 -30.37
N SER A 325 55.64 -20.71 -30.10
CA SER A 325 55.41 -19.35 -30.63
C SER A 325 56.23 -19.05 -31.89
N ALA A 326 56.66 -20.08 -32.61
CA ALA A 326 57.28 -19.94 -33.93
C ALA A 326 56.62 -20.98 -34.85
N HIS A 327 56.10 -20.52 -35.99
CA HIS A 327 55.30 -21.23 -37.00
C HIS A 327 53.78 -21.17 -36.82
N THR A 328 53.21 -20.03 -37.20
CA THR A 328 51.93 -19.99 -37.92
C THR A 328 51.99 -18.93 -39.03
N ASN A 329 52.85 -19.17 -40.03
CA ASN A 329 52.54 -18.74 -41.40
C ASN A 329 52.10 -20.03 -42.10
N ASP A 330 50.79 -20.17 -42.29
CA ASP A 330 50.12 -20.96 -43.34
C ASP A 330 48.64 -21.06 -42.97
N PHE A 331 47.90 -19.96 -43.16
CA PHE A 331 46.46 -20.05 -43.34
C PHE A 331 46.18 -20.11 -44.84
N SER A 332 46.02 -21.35 -45.30
CA SER A 332 45.26 -21.70 -46.49
C SER A 332 43.88 -21.07 -46.42
N SER A 333 43.63 -20.05 -47.24
CA SER A 333 42.29 -19.59 -47.59
C SER A 333 41.94 -20.16 -48.96
N ASN A 334 41.32 -21.33 -48.96
CA ASN A 334 40.53 -21.78 -50.11
C ASN A 334 39.28 -20.91 -50.19
N ALA A 335 39.21 -20.05 -51.22
CA ALA A 335 37.96 -19.56 -51.79
C ALA A 335 38.00 -19.89 -53.29
N PRO A 336 37.03 -20.64 -53.83
CA PRO A 336 36.97 -20.97 -55.23
C PRO A 336 36.17 -19.88 -55.96
N ASP A 337 36.85 -19.01 -56.69
CA ASP A 337 36.19 -18.18 -57.71
C ASP A 337 36.56 -18.75 -59.10
N ASP A 338 35.59 -19.45 -59.66
CA ASP A 338 35.51 -19.82 -61.07
C ASP A 338 35.52 -18.55 -61.94
N TYR A 339 36.63 -18.30 -62.63
CA TYR A 339 36.61 -17.54 -63.87
C TYR A 339 37.52 -18.20 -64.90
N PHE A 340 36.88 -18.77 -65.92
CA PHE A 340 37.48 -19.18 -67.19
C PHE A 340 38.35 -18.05 -67.75
N VAL A 341 39.63 -18.35 -68.04
CA VAL A 341 40.41 -17.60 -69.02
C VAL A 341 40.79 -18.56 -70.16
N PRO A 342 40.45 -18.23 -71.42
CA PRO A 342 40.77 -19.07 -72.58
C PRO A 342 42.28 -19.25 -72.76
N LEU A 343 42.68 -20.45 -73.16
CA LEU A 343 43.96 -20.71 -73.81
C LEU A 343 44.01 -19.88 -75.09
N ASP A 344 44.81 -18.81 -75.10
CA ASP A 344 45.43 -18.28 -76.33
C ASP A 344 46.66 -17.41 -75.99
N THR A 345 47.83 -17.96 -76.32
CA THR A 345 49.13 -17.27 -76.57
C THR A 345 49.56 -16.16 -75.60
N GLU A 346 50.26 -16.52 -74.52
CA GLU A 346 51.12 -15.57 -73.80
C GLU A 346 52.58 -15.62 -74.27
N PRO A 347 53.27 -14.47 -74.40
CA PRO A 347 54.71 -14.41 -74.63
C PRO A 347 55.46 -14.89 -73.39
N LEU A 348 56.57 -15.58 -73.58
CA LEU A 348 57.43 -16.15 -72.53
C LEU A 348 57.75 -15.13 -71.40
N ILE A 349 56.99 -15.15 -70.30
CA ILE A 349 57.25 -14.29 -69.13
C ILE A 349 58.41 -14.90 -68.35
N LEU A 350 59.61 -14.33 -68.52
CA LEU A 350 60.79 -14.68 -67.72
C LEU A 350 60.56 -14.29 -66.25
N SER A 351 61.04 -15.12 -65.32
CA SER A 351 60.99 -14.85 -63.89
C SER A 351 61.84 -13.63 -63.52
N ASP A 352 61.54 -12.97 -62.40
CA ASP A 352 62.29 -11.78 -61.94
C ASP A 352 63.77 -12.11 -61.69
N GLU A 353 64.06 -13.33 -61.26
CA GLU A 353 65.41 -13.86 -61.03
C GLU A 353 66.17 -14.08 -62.35
N ASP A 354 65.51 -14.64 -63.37
CA ASP A 354 66.09 -14.83 -64.71
C ASP A 354 66.34 -13.50 -65.44
N LEU A 355 65.46 -12.53 -65.23
CA LEU A 355 65.57 -11.17 -65.74
C LEU A 355 66.76 -10.41 -65.12
N LEU A 356 66.96 -10.54 -63.81
CA LEU A 356 68.10 -9.95 -63.10
C LEU A 356 69.44 -10.57 -63.53
N ALA A 357 69.46 -11.89 -63.70
CA ALA A 357 70.64 -12.62 -64.15
C ALA A 357 71.04 -12.22 -65.58
N ARG A 358 70.05 -12.11 -66.48
CA ARG A 358 70.27 -11.63 -67.86
C ARG A 358 70.68 -10.16 -67.92
N PHE A 359 70.10 -9.29 -67.09
CA PHE A 359 70.49 -7.89 -66.99
C PHE A 359 71.94 -7.73 -66.52
N SER A 360 72.36 -8.52 -65.53
CA SER A 360 73.75 -8.55 -65.06
C SER A 360 74.72 -8.96 -66.18
N LEU A 361 74.32 -9.89 -67.05
CA LEU A 361 75.11 -10.29 -68.23
C LEU A 361 75.19 -9.19 -69.29
N MET A 362 74.08 -8.45 -69.52
CA MET A 362 74.03 -7.36 -70.50
C MET A 362 74.89 -6.14 -70.08
N CYS A 363 74.98 -5.85 -68.78
CA CYS A 363 75.77 -4.74 -68.25
C CYS A 363 77.28 -4.85 -68.55
N HIS A 364 77.76 -6.04 -68.91
CA HIS A 364 79.16 -6.30 -69.24
C HIS A 364 79.44 -6.38 -70.76
N LYS A 365 78.44 -6.19 -71.63
CA LYS A 365 78.62 -6.14 -73.09
C LYS A 365 78.94 -4.71 -73.57
N HIS A 366 79.80 -4.58 -74.58
CA HIS A 366 80.13 -3.28 -75.21
C HIS A 366 79.16 -2.86 -76.31
N PHE A 367 78.43 -3.80 -76.91
CA PHE A 367 77.37 -3.55 -77.88
C PHE A 367 76.16 -4.42 -77.54
N LEU A 368 74.96 -3.83 -77.59
CA LEU A 368 73.70 -4.52 -77.30
C LEU A 368 73.04 -4.96 -78.59
N ASN A 369 72.61 -6.22 -78.62
CA ASN A 369 71.85 -6.82 -79.71
C ASN A 369 70.39 -6.34 -79.64
N ASP A 370 69.59 -6.53 -80.70
CA ASP A 370 68.19 -6.12 -80.71
C ASP A 370 67.36 -6.84 -79.61
N ASP A 371 67.68 -8.10 -79.32
CA ASP A 371 67.10 -8.84 -78.19
C ASP A 371 67.47 -8.21 -76.84
N ASP A 372 68.73 -7.78 -76.66
CA ASP A 372 69.18 -7.11 -75.42
C ASP A 372 68.46 -5.75 -75.25
N ARG A 373 68.23 -5.02 -76.34
CA ARG A 373 67.47 -3.75 -76.34
C ARG A 373 66.00 -3.95 -76.02
N PHE A 374 65.40 -5.01 -76.57
CA PHE A 374 64.01 -5.39 -76.28
C PHE A 374 63.85 -5.78 -74.80
N MET A 375 64.81 -6.52 -74.25
CA MET A 375 64.84 -6.92 -72.84
C MET A 375 65.03 -5.70 -71.91
N CYS A 376 65.94 -4.79 -72.22
CA CYS A 376 66.11 -3.54 -71.46
C CYS A 376 64.84 -2.67 -71.48
N SER A 377 64.16 -2.58 -72.62
CA SER A 377 62.91 -1.82 -72.76
C SER A 377 61.78 -2.45 -71.94
N SER A 378 61.69 -3.78 -71.95
CA SER A 378 60.72 -4.54 -71.14
C SER A 378 60.99 -4.42 -69.63
N LEU A 379 62.26 -4.41 -69.22
CA LEU A 379 62.68 -4.16 -67.84
C LEU A 379 62.38 -2.74 -67.39
N LEU A 380 62.63 -1.74 -68.23
CA LEU A 380 62.28 -0.35 -67.94
C LEU A 380 60.77 -0.17 -67.79
N ALA A 381 59.96 -0.80 -68.64
CA ALA A 381 58.50 -0.79 -68.51
C ALA A 381 58.04 -1.44 -67.19
N ARG A 382 58.61 -2.59 -66.80
CA ARG A 382 58.35 -3.25 -65.49
C ARG A 382 58.87 -2.44 -64.30
N SER A 383 59.96 -1.71 -64.44
CA SER A 383 60.49 -0.86 -63.36
C SER A 383 59.53 0.28 -62.99
N GLY A 384 58.80 0.81 -63.98
CA GLY A 384 57.75 1.80 -63.77
C GLY A 384 56.60 1.24 -62.93
N THR A 385 56.12 0.03 -63.26
CA THR A 385 55.05 -0.64 -62.52
C THR A 385 55.51 -1.05 -61.11
N TRP A 386 56.76 -1.48 -60.93
CA TRP A 386 57.32 -1.76 -59.60
C TRP A 386 57.42 -0.50 -58.74
N LYS A 387 57.81 0.63 -59.31
CA LYS A 387 57.88 1.90 -58.59
C LYS A 387 56.49 2.37 -58.14
N GLU A 388 55.49 2.22 -59.00
CA GLU A 388 54.09 2.51 -58.66
C GLU A 388 53.53 1.54 -57.61
N ASN A 389 53.83 0.24 -57.73
CA ASN A 389 53.47 -0.78 -56.74
C ASN A 389 54.16 -0.55 -55.39
N ALA A 390 55.42 -0.13 -55.39
CA ALA A 390 56.14 0.24 -54.17
C ALA A 390 55.54 1.49 -53.52
N GLN A 391 55.17 2.51 -54.31
CA GLN A 391 54.56 3.73 -53.80
C GLN A 391 53.15 3.49 -53.27
N THR A 392 52.34 2.66 -53.93
CA THR A 392 51.01 2.27 -53.45
C THR A 392 51.11 1.41 -52.19
N SER A 393 52.08 0.49 -52.12
CA SER A 393 52.35 -0.32 -50.92
C SER A 393 52.81 0.55 -49.75
N ALA A 394 53.70 1.53 -49.98
CA ALA A 394 54.12 2.49 -48.95
C ALA A 394 52.95 3.34 -48.43
N LYS A 395 52.04 3.78 -49.32
CA LYS A 395 50.81 4.49 -48.93
C LYS A 395 49.88 3.58 -48.11
N LYS A 396 49.74 2.30 -48.48
CA LYS A 396 48.94 1.32 -47.72
C LYS A 396 49.53 1.08 -46.32
N ILE A 397 50.85 0.92 -46.22
CA ILE A 397 51.56 0.75 -44.94
C ILE A 397 51.34 1.97 -44.05
N SER A 398 51.58 3.19 -44.56
CA SER A 398 51.34 4.42 -43.81
C SER A 398 49.89 4.59 -43.37
N ASN A 399 48.92 4.11 -44.17
CA ASN A 399 47.51 4.10 -43.78
C ASN A 399 47.22 3.07 -42.67
N MET A 400 47.82 1.89 -42.73
CA MET A 400 47.67 0.87 -41.68
C MET A 400 48.32 1.32 -40.37
N GLU A 401 49.51 1.94 -40.41
CA GLU A 401 50.15 2.52 -39.23
C GLU A 401 49.25 3.57 -38.56
N ARG A 402 48.63 4.46 -39.36
CA ARG A 402 47.68 5.44 -38.83
C ARG A 402 46.47 4.78 -38.15
N LYS A 403 45.91 3.73 -38.77
CA LYS A 403 44.79 2.97 -38.19
C LYS A 403 45.17 2.25 -36.90
N LEU A 404 46.40 1.72 -36.82
CA LEU A 404 46.90 1.09 -35.60
C LEU A 404 46.99 2.10 -34.46
N VAL A 405 47.53 3.29 -34.71
CA VAL A 405 47.58 4.38 -33.70
C VAL A 405 46.18 4.83 -33.28
N GLU A 406 45.24 4.91 -34.23
CA GLU A 406 43.85 5.28 -33.95
C GLU A 406 43.13 4.22 -33.09
N LEU A 407 43.34 2.95 -33.37
CA LEU A 407 42.82 1.83 -32.55
C LEU A 407 43.43 1.83 -31.15
N ASP A 408 44.74 2.09 -31.01
CA ASP A 408 45.42 2.13 -29.72
C ASP A 408 44.86 3.27 -28.84
N ALA A 409 44.67 4.46 -29.42
CA ALA A 409 44.03 5.58 -28.72
C ALA A 409 42.56 5.29 -28.33
N GLN A 410 41.82 4.54 -29.16
CA GLN A 410 40.45 4.10 -28.83
C GLN A 410 40.42 3.11 -27.66
N MET A 411 41.39 2.18 -27.59
CA MET A 411 41.51 1.25 -26.47
C MET A 411 41.83 1.98 -25.16
N GLU A 412 42.76 2.93 -25.18
CA GLU A 412 43.13 3.75 -24.02
C GLU A 412 41.93 4.58 -23.50
N CYS A 413 41.14 5.18 -24.40
CA CYS A 413 39.92 5.89 -24.02
C CYS A 413 38.87 4.96 -23.39
N SER A 414 38.78 3.73 -23.89
CA SER A 414 37.86 2.71 -23.37
C SER A 414 38.29 2.22 -21.99
N GLU A 415 39.59 2.05 -21.75
CA GLU A 415 40.16 1.67 -20.45
C GLU A 415 39.89 2.76 -19.39
N ILE A 416 40.12 4.04 -19.72
CA ILE A 416 39.79 5.18 -18.84
C ILE A 416 38.28 5.20 -18.51
N THR A 417 37.44 4.86 -19.49
CA THR A 417 35.99 4.80 -19.28
C THR A 417 35.61 3.65 -18.34
N ILE A 418 36.22 2.48 -18.48
CA ILE A 418 36.01 1.33 -17.59
C ILE A 418 36.44 1.68 -16.16
N ASP A 419 37.62 2.29 -15.98
CA ASP A 419 38.10 2.71 -14.66
C ASP A 419 37.16 3.70 -13.99
N THR A 420 36.64 4.66 -14.76
CA THR A 420 35.65 5.62 -14.27
C THR A 420 34.38 4.89 -13.80
N LYS A 421 33.88 3.93 -14.58
CA LYS A 421 32.71 3.12 -14.22
C LYS A 421 32.96 2.23 -13.00
N VAL A 422 34.15 1.66 -12.86
CA VAL A 422 34.54 0.89 -11.67
C VAL A 422 34.56 1.78 -10.42
N GLN A 423 35.05 3.02 -10.53
CA GLN A 423 35.02 3.98 -9.42
C GLN A 423 33.60 4.39 -9.04
N GLU A 424 32.72 4.63 -10.04
CA GLU A 424 31.28 4.87 -9.81
C GLU A 424 30.62 3.69 -9.10
N CYS A 425 30.85 2.45 -9.55
CA CYS A 425 30.34 1.24 -8.89
C CYS A 425 30.84 1.11 -7.45
N ARG A 426 32.11 1.43 -7.17
CA ARG A 426 32.64 1.44 -5.80
C ARG A 426 31.99 2.52 -4.94
N ALA A 427 31.72 3.70 -5.50
CA ALA A 427 31.01 4.77 -4.78
C ALA A 427 29.57 4.37 -4.46
N LEU A 428 28.84 3.82 -5.43
CA LEU A 428 27.49 3.29 -5.25
C LEU A 428 27.45 2.15 -4.24
N LYS A 429 28.46 1.26 -4.23
CA LYS A 429 28.53 0.20 -3.24
C LYS A 429 28.66 0.75 -1.81
N ARG A 430 29.50 1.78 -1.61
CA ARG A 430 29.63 2.44 -0.30
C ARG A 430 28.31 3.07 0.16
N THR A 431 27.59 3.75 -0.73
CA THR A 431 26.29 4.34 -0.38
C THR A 431 25.25 3.28 -0.07
N VAL A 432 25.23 2.16 -0.79
CA VAL A 432 24.35 1.01 -0.48
C VAL A 432 24.67 0.42 0.89
N ASP A 433 25.95 0.24 1.23
CA ASP A 433 26.37 -0.29 2.53
C ASP A 433 26.01 0.67 3.68
N GLU A 434 26.15 1.99 3.48
CA GLU A 434 25.70 3.02 4.44
C GLU A 434 24.18 2.97 4.64
N LEU A 435 23.40 2.87 3.55
CA LEU A 435 21.94 2.77 3.62
C LEU A 435 21.50 1.48 4.33
N ARG A 436 22.18 0.35 4.10
CA ARG A 436 21.92 -0.90 4.83
C ARG A 436 22.20 -0.78 6.32
N ALA A 437 23.25 -0.05 6.71
CA ALA A 437 23.55 0.20 8.12
C ALA A 437 22.45 1.06 8.77
N GLN A 438 21.99 2.12 8.08
CA GLN A 438 20.88 2.96 8.54
C GLN A 438 19.57 2.17 8.67
N GLU A 439 19.27 1.29 7.70
CA GLU A 439 18.10 0.43 7.75
C GLU A 439 18.13 -0.49 8.99
N LYS A 440 19.28 -1.08 9.29
CA LYS A 440 19.45 -1.94 10.47
C LYS A 440 19.23 -1.18 11.78
N GLU A 441 19.75 0.03 11.87
CA GLU A 441 19.55 0.92 13.03
C GLU A 441 18.07 1.29 13.20
N LEU A 442 17.41 1.72 12.13
CA LEU A 442 15.97 2.05 12.16
C LEU A 442 15.12 0.84 12.56
N ARG A 443 15.45 -0.37 12.07
CA ARG A 443 14.76 -1.60 12.48
C ARG A 443 14.94 -1.88 13.98
N SER A 444 16.11 -1.60 14.55
CA SER A 444 16.33 -1.73 16.00
C SER A 444 15.47 -0.75 16.78
N GLN A 445 15.45 0.53 16.38
CA GLN A 445 14.65 1.56 17.02
C GLN A 445 13.14 1.27 16.93
N MET A 446 12.67 0.76 15.80
CA MET A 446 11.27 0.34 15.65
C MET A 446 10.91 -0.77 16.63
N LYS A 447 11.81 -1.74 16.84
CA LYS A 447 11.60 -2.82 17.81
C LYS A 447 11.53 -2.29 19.25
N ASP A 448 12.40 -1.36 19.62
CA ASP A 448 12.38 -0.75 20.95
C ASP A 448 11.07 0.03 21.21
N ILE A 449 10.57 0.75 20.19
CA ILE A 449 9.27 1.44 20.25
C ILE A 449 8.12 0.44 20.37
N GLU A 450 8.16 -0.68 19.66
CA GLU A 450 7.15 -1.73 19.72
C GLU A 450 7.09 -2.35 21.12
N ASP A 451 8.25 -2.67 21.70
CA ASP A 451 8.34 -3.24 23.05
C ASP A 451 7.90 -2.23 24.13
N PHE A 452 8.24 -0.95 23.96
CA PHE A 452 7.72 0.12 24.81
C PHE A 452 6.19 0.26 24.71
N SER A 453 5.64 0.15 23.50
CA SER A 453 4.20 0.20 23.26
C SER A 453 3.47 -0.97 23.94
N LYS A 454 4.01 -2.19 23.85
CA LYS A 454 3.49 -3.37 24.55
C LYS A 454 3.46 -3.15 26.07
N LEU A 455 4.53 -2.57 26.63
CA LEU A 455 4.61 -2.25 28.05
C LEU A 455 3.55 -1.21 28.46
N LEU A 456 3.35 -0.15 27.66
CA LEU A 456 2.31 0.85 27.91
C LEU A 456 0.91 0.25 27.85
N THR A 457 0.62 -0.60 26.87
CA THR A 457 -0.67 -1.30 26.77
C THR A 457 -0.92 -2.19 28.00
N PHE A 458 0.10 -2.91 28.48
CA PHE A 458 -0.01 -3.71 29.70
C PHE A 458 -0.33 -2.83 30.92
N LYS A 459 0.40 -1.73 31.12
CA LYS A 459 0.14 -0.78 32.22
C LYS A 459 -1.26 -0.18 32.14
N LEU A 460 -1.70 0.20 30.94
CA LEU A 460 -3.05 0.73 30.72
C LEU A 460 -4.11 -0.30 31.11
N LYS A 461 -3.94 -1.56 30.67
CA LYS A 461 -4.85 -2.66 31.03
C LYS A 461 -4.94 -2.88 32.54
N ASP A 462 -3.82 -2.84 33.25
CA ASP A 462 -3.78 -2.93 34.71
C ASP A 462 -4.51 -1.76 35.38
N THR A 463 -4.28 -0.52 34.92
CA THR A 463 -4.97 0.66 35.47
C THR A 463 -6.48 0.65 35.22
N VAL A 464 -6.93 0.23 34.03
CA VAL A 464 -8.35 0.05 33.71
C VAL A 464 -8.95 -1.05 34.59
N GLY A 465 -8.23 -2.15 34.81
CA GLY A 465 -8.64 -3.21 35.73
C GLY A 465 -8.87 -2.69 37.15
N LYS A 466 -7.93 -1.90 37.68
CA LYS A 466 -8.05 -1.26 39.01
C LYS A 466 -9.22 -0.28 39.08
N TYR A 467 -9.42 0.53 38.03
CA TYR A 467 -10.54 1.46 37.96
C TYR A 467 -11.88 0.73 37.97
N ASN A 468 -12.03 -0.32 37.15
CA ASN A 468 -13.26 -1.12 37.11
C ASN A 468 -13.54 -1.80 38.44
N TYR A 469 -12.52 -2.32 39.11
CA TYR A 469 -12.66 -2.86 40.47
C TYR A 469 -13.15 -1.79 41.46
N GLY A 470 -12.55 -0.60 41.43
CA GLY A 470 -12.98 0.54 42.27
C GLY A 470 -14.42 0.95 41.99
N MET A 471 -14.82 1.00 40.72
CA MET A 471 -16.19 1.37 40.33
C MET A 471 -17.22 0.33 40.79
N ASN A 472 -16.88 -0.97 40.71
CA ASN A 472 -17.72 -2.04 41.25
C ASN A 472 -17.85 -1.93 42.77
N LEU A 473 -16.76 -1.62 43.48
CA LEU A 473 -16.78 -1.42 44.93
C LEU A 473 -17.68 -0.22 45.32
N VAL A 474 -17.57 0.91 44.61
CA VAL A 474 -18.42 2.08 44.83
C VAL A 474 -19.89 1.74 44.59
N SER A 475 -20.22 1.02 43.52
CA SER A 475 -21.58 0.56 43.23
C SER A 475 -22.13 -0.32 44.36
N GLU A 476 -21.31 -1.24 44.87
CA GLU A 476 -21.70 -2.12 45.97
C GLU A 476 -21.91 -1.37 47.29
N LEU A 477 -21.04 -0.39 47.59
CA LEU A 477 -21.19 0.50 48.74
C LEU A 477 -22.46 1.36 48.62
N GLN A 478 -22.77 1.86 47.43
CA GLN A 478 -23.99 2.63 47.19
C GLN A 478 -25.25 1.80 47.45
N LYS A 479 -25.28 0.53 47.02
CA LYS A 479 -26.39 -0.38 47.34
C LYS A 479 -26.55 -0.56 48.85
N LYS A 480 -25.44 -0.79 49.57
CA LYS A 480 -25.45 -0.95 51.03
C LYS A 480 -25.95 0.32 51.73
N LEU A 481 -25.52 1.49 51.27
CA LEU A 481 -25.99 2.77 51.80
C LEU A 481 -27.50 2.95 51.59
N ASN A 482 -28.00 2.71 50.37
CA ASN A 482 -29.43 2.81 50.07
C ASN A 482 -30.28 1.88 50.95
N VAL A 483 -29.80 0.66 51.22
CA VAL A 483 -30.48 -0.28 52.14
C VAL A 483 -30.47 0.26 53.57
N LYS A 484 -29.34 0.81 54.04
CA LYS A 484 -29.24 1.41 55.37
C LYS A 484 -30.21 2.59 55.53
N GLU A 485 -30.24 3.51 54.58
CA GLU A 485 -31.16 4.66 54.58
C GLU A 485 -32.64 4.23 54.54
N ARG A 486 -32.96 3.15 53.81
CA ARG A 486 -34.31 2.58 53.82
C ARG A 486 -34.67 2.00 55.19
N ASN A 487 -33.75 1.29 55.82
CA ASN A 487 -33.95 0.71 57.15
C ASN A 487 -34.11 1.79 58.22
N GLU A 488 -33.32 2.86 58.16
CA GLU A 488 -33.43 4.01 59.06
C GLU A 488 -34.79 4.71 58.90
N ARG A 489 -35.29 4.90 57.67
CA ARG A 489 -36.64 5.43 57.42
C ARG A 489 -37.73 4.55 58.03
N ILE A 490 -37.67 3.24 57.81
CA ILE A 490 -38.63 2.28 58.38
C ILE A 490 -38.60 2.32 59.91
N LEU A 491 -37.41 2.40 60.51
CA LEU A 491 -37.26 2.49 61.96
C LEU A 491 -37.89 3.78 62.49
N HIS A 492 -37.64 4.91 61.83
CA HIS A 492 -38.19 6.20 62.24
C HIS A 492 -39.72 6.22 62.17
N GLU A 493 -40.29 5.60 61.14
CA GLU A 493 -41.73 5.46 60.99
C GLU A 493 -42.34 4.54 62.05
N LYS A 494 -41.70 3.39 62.35
CA LYS A 494 -42.10 2.54 63.47
C LYS A 494 -42.08 3.28 64.81
N LEU A 495 -41.09 4.14 65.03
CA LEU A 495 -40.97 4.95 66.24
C LEU A 495 -42.15 5.93 66.37
N LYS A 496 -42.52 6.63 65.28
CA LYS A 496 -43.70 7.50 65.25
C LYS A 496 -44.98 6.73 65.59
N TRP A 497 -45.17 5.54 65.00
CA TRP A 497 -46.33 4.70 65.32
C TRP A 497 -46.35 4.25 66.78
N PHE A 498 -45.19 3.96 67.36
CA PHE A 498 -45.06 3.62 68.77
C PHE A 498 -45.43 4.81 69.68
N GLU A 499 -44.96 6.02 69.36
CA GLU A 499 -45.33 7.25 70.08
C GLU A 499 -46.84 7.51 70.05
N ILE A 500 -47.47 7.37 68.87
CA ILE A 500 -48.93 7.49 68.71
C ILE A 500 -49.66 6.46 69.58
N ALA A 501 -49.23 5.18 69.54
CA ALA A 501 -49.83 4.13 70.36
C ALA A 501 -49.70 4.39 71.86
N GLN A 502 -48.57 4.96 72.29
CA GLN A 502 -48.34 5.34 73.69
C GLN A 502 -49.22 6.51 74.11
N GLN A 503 -49.43 7.50 73.23
CA GLN A 503 -50.37 8.60 73.48
C GLN A 503 -51.81 8.10 73.61
N VAL A 504 -52.24 7.16 72.77
CA VAL A 504 -53.58 6.54 72.85
C VAL A 504 -53.75 5.80 74.19
N LYS A 505 -52.78 4.97 74.59
CA LYS A 505 -52.80 4.29 75.90
C LYS A 505 -52.82 5.27 77.08
N GLY A 506 -52.08 6.38 76.99
CA GLY A 506 -52.09 7.42 78.01
C GLY A 506 -53.45 8.12 78.15
N ILE A 507 -54.13 8.37 77.02
CA ILE A 507 -55.49 8.93 77.00
C ILE A 507 -56.48 7.92 77.57
N GLU A 508 -56.40 6.64 77.18
CA GLU A 508 -57.25 5.57 77.73
C GLU A 508 -57.12 5.44 79.25
N ALA A 509 -55.89 5.45 79.78
CA ALA A 509 -55.64 5.39 81.22
C ALA A 509 -56.19 6.61 81.98
N ALA A 510 -56.10 7.82 81.40
CA ALA A 510 -56.64 9.05 81.99
C ALA A 510 -58.19 9.07 82.02
N THR A 511 -58.86 8.34 81.13
CA THR A 511 -60.32 8.13 81.18
C THR A 511 -60.77 7.15 82.27
N ILE A 512 -59.91 6.21 82.69
CA ILE A 512 -60.24 5.16 83.68
C ILE A 512 -59.99 5.64 85.11
N VAL A 513 -58.92 6.43 85.33
CA VAL A 513 -58.60 7.03 86.63
C VAL A 513 -59.32 8.39 86.69
N GLY A 514 -60.54 8.41 87.24
CA GLY A 514 -61.55 9.46 87.06
C GLY A 514 -61.25 10.89 87.56
N GLY A 515 -60.24 11.56 87.00
CA GLY A 515 -59.88 12.96 87.31
C GLY A 515 -60.03 13.96 86.16
N THR A 516 -60.25 13.52 84.92
CA THR A 516 -60.34 14.39 83.73
C THR A 516 -61.69 14.32 83.04
N SER A 517 -62.22 15.47 82.63
CA SER A 517 -63.47 15.59 81.85
C SER A 517 -63.48 14.61 80.67
N VAL A 518 -64.48 13.72 80.68
CA VAL A 518 -64.70 12.67 79.66
C VAL A 518 -64.79 13.30 78.25
N GLU A 519 -65.36 14.51 78.15
CA GLU A 519 -65.43 15.30 76.92
C GLU A 519 -64.04 15.73 76.40
N GLY A 520 -63.14 16.12 77.31
CA GLY A 520 -61.78 16.53 76.96
C GLY A 520 -60.90 15.38 76.48
N CYS A 521 -61.09 14.17 77.04
CA CYS A 521 -60.40 12.97 76.59
C CYS A 521 -60.95 12.47 75.24
N LYS A 522 -62.28 12.54 75.04
CA LYS A 522 -62.91 12.28 73.72
C LYS A 522 -62.36 13.20 72.63
N GLY A 523 -62.24 14.51 72.89
CA GLY A 523 -61.71 15.46 71.92
C GLY A 523 -60.28 15.14 71.49
N LYS A 524 -59.41 14.77 72.44
CA LYS A 524 -58.02 14.35 72.16
C LYS A 524 -57.97 13.03 71.37
N MET A 525 -58.82 12.06 71.71
CA MET A 525 -58.91 10.79 70.99
C MET A 525 -59.38 10.97 69.54
N VAL A 526 -60.39 11.82 69.32
CA VAL A 526 -60.90 12.14 67.97
C VAL A 526 -59.84 12.85 67.13
N ALA A 527 -59.08 13.79 67.71
CA ALA A 527 -57.98 14.46 67.01
C ALA A 527 -56.86 13.48 66.59
N LEU A 528 -56.50 12.55 67.48
CA LEU A 528 -55.54 11.47 67.19
C LEU A 528 -56.04 10.53 66.09
N LEU A 529 -57.28 10.06 66.17
CA LEU A 529 -57.90 9.21 65.14
C LEU A 529 -57.96 9.90 63.77
N LYS A 530 -58.21 11.21 63.74
CA LYS A 530 -58.22 12.01 62.49
C LYS A 530 -56.82 12.13 61.89
N THR A 531 -55.81 12.28 62.74
CA THR A 531 -54.39 12.34 62.33
C THR A 531 -53.94 10.98 61.78
N VAL A 532 -54.21 9.90 62.51
CA VAL A 532 -53.95 8.51 62.09
C VAL A 532 -54.69 8.15 60.80
N GLY A 533 -55.93 8.61 60.63
CA GLY A 533 -56.69 8.42 59.41
C GLY A 533 -56.05 9.13 58.21
N SER A 534 -55.56 10.35 58.40
CA SER A 534 -54.86 11.11 57.36
C SER A 534 -53.50 10.50 56.98
N GLU A 535 -52.75 9.97 57.95
CA GLU A 535 -51.48 9.29 57.70
C GLU A 535 -51.68 7.93 57.01
N ASN A 536 -52.70 7.16 57.41
CA ASN A 536 -53.07 5.91 56.72
C ASN A 536 -53.50 6.16 55.27
N TYR A 537 -54.23 7.25 55.02
CA TYR A 537 -54.61 7.63 53.67
C TYR A 537 -53.38 7.94 52.81
N LYS A 538 -52.44 8.74 53.33
CA LYS A 538 -51.16 9.03 52.65
C LYS A 538 -50.32 7.78 52.40
N LEU A 539 -50.26 6.84 53.35
CA LEU A 539 -49.55 5.58 53.18
C LEU A 539 -50.18 4.68 52.11
N ARG A 540 -51.51 4.65 52.02
CA ARG A 540 -52.22 3.92 50.95
C ARG A 540 -51.96 4.56 49.58
N GLU A 541 -51.91 5.87 49.52
CA GLU A 541 -51.60 6.61 48.29
C GLU A 541 -50.17 6.33 47.83
N GLN A 542 -49.19 6.40 48.74
CA GLN A 542 -47.80 6.01 48.47
C GLN A 542 -47.64 4.54 48.07
N LEU A 543 -48.42 3.63 48.68
CA LEU A 543 -48.43 2.22 48.31
C LEU A 543 -48.99 2.01 46.89
N ASN A 544 -50.05 2.74 46.53
CA ASN A 544 -50.61 2.72 45.18
C ASN A 544 -49.61 3.28 44.15
N GLU A 545 -48.94 4.38 44.45
CA GLU A 545 -47.88 4.94 43.61
C GLU A 545 -46.72 3.95 43.42
N ALA A 546 -46.28 3.31 44.50
CA ALA A 546 -45.25 2.27 44.43
C ALA A 546 -45.70 1.04 43.61
N CYS A 547 -46.97 0.63 43.72
CA CYS A 547 -47.55 -0.43 42.88
C CYS A 547 -47.58 -0.05 41.40
N CYS A 548 -47.95 1.18 41.06
CA CYS A 548 -47.91 1.69 39.69
C CYS A 548 -46.47 1.73 39.15
N PHE A 549 -45.52 2.19 39.96
CA PHE A 549 -44.10 2.21 39.58
C PHE A 549 -43.54 0.81 39.35
N ASN A 550 -43.87 -0.17 40.21
CA ASN A 550 -43.47 -1.55 40.03
C ASN A 550 -44.04 -2.17 38.74
N LYS A 551 -45.33 -1.94 38.43
CA LYS A 551 -45.91 -2.37 37.15
C LYS A 551 -45.19 -1.77 35.95
N GLN A 552 -44.77 -0.51 36.04
CA GLN A 552 -44.03 0.14 34.96
C GLN A 552 -42.61 -0.45 34.79
N LEU A 553 -41.96 -0.82 35.90
CA LEU A 553 -40.67 -1.52 35.90
C LEU A 553 -40.79 -2.93 35.31
N GLU A 554 -41.82 -3.68 35.68
CA GLU A 554 -42.11 -5.01 35.10
C GLU A 554 -42.28 -4.91 33.58
N TYR A 555 -43.06 -3.94 33.10
CA TYR A 555 -43.22 -3.70 31.67
C TYR A 555 -41.89 -3.35 30.97
N GLN A 556 -41.02 -2.54 31.60
CA GLN A 556 -39.70 -2.23 31.06
C GLN A 556 -38.77 -3.46 30.99
N ILE A 557 -38.85 -4.34 31.98
CA ILE A 557 -38.08 -5.59 32.01
C ILE A 557 -38.58 -6.54 30.92
N GLU A 558 -39.90 -6.68 30.74
CA GLU A 558 -40.50 -7.46 29.66
C GLU A 558 -40.06 -6.95 28.29
N LEU A 559 -40.10 -5.62 28.06
CA LEU A 559 -39.68 -5.01 26.80
C LEU A 559 -38.18 -5.24 26.52
N ARG A 560 -37.33 -5.18 27.55
CA ARG A 560 -35.90 -5.51 27.44
C ARG A 560 -35.69 -6.97 27.13
N ASN A 561 -36.40 -7.88 27.79
CA ASN A 561 -36.30 -9.31 27.53
C ASN A 561 -36.75 -9.65 26.10
N GLU A 562 -37.83 -9.02 25.62
CA GLU A 562 -38.28 -9.17 24.23
C GLU A 562 -37.22 -8.67 23.24
N THR A 563 -36.56 -7.56 23.55
CA THR A 563 -35.44 -7.02 22.74
C THR A 563 -34.24 -7.98 22.72
N ILE A 564 -33.88 -8.54 23.87
CA ILE A 564 -32.80 -9.53 23.99
C ILE A 564 -33.16 -10.79 23.18
N CYS A 565 -34.39 -11.27 23.25
CA CYS A 565 -34.86 -12.40 22.45
C CYS A 565 -34.76 -12.12 20.95
N LYS A 566 -35.18 -10.93 20.49
CA LYS A 566 -35.05 -10.52 19.08
C LYS A 566 -33.59 -10.48 18.61
N LEU A 567 -32.70 -9.92 19.42
CA LEU A 567 -31.26 -9.90 19.13
C LEU A 567 -30.65 -11.30 19.12
N LYS A 568 -31.11 -12.19 20.01
CA LYS A 568 -30.68 -13.58 20.05
C LYS A 568 -31.11 -14.36 18.80
N CYS A 569 -32.35 -14.17 18.34
CA CYS A 569 -32.81 -14.76 17.07
C CYS A 569 -32.00 -14.26 15.88
N GLN A 570 -31.71 -12.95 15.81
CA GLN A 570 -30.86 -12.38 14.74
C GLN A 570 -29.42 -12.95 14.74
N LEU A 571 -28.85 -13.20 15.92
CA LEU A 571 -27.54 -13.84 16.08
C LEU A 571 -27.54 -15.35 15.75
N GLU A 572 -28.68 -16.02 15.94
CA GLU A 572 -28.85 -17.43 15.55
C GLU A 572 -29.09 -17.55 14.02
N ASP A 573 -29.80 -16.59 13.42
CA ASP A 573 -29.98 -16.49 11.96
C ASP A 573 -28.66 -16.20 11.22
N GLU A 574 -27.78 -15.34 11.77
CA GLU A 574 -26.45 -15.07 11.22
C GLU A 574 -25.46 -16.25 11.36
N LYS A 575 -25.75 -17.24 12.22
CA LYS A 575 -24.91 -18.44 12.39
C LYS A 575 -25.30 -19.60 11.47
N SER A 576 -26.36 -19.47 10.68
CA SER A 576 -26.66 -20.41 9.62
C SER A 576 -25.92 -20.01 8.34
N PRO A 577 -24.89 -20.75 7.88
CA PRO A 577 -24.36 -20.53 6.55
C PRO A 577 -25.46 -20.90 5.54
N PRO A 578 -25.60 -20.18 4.41
CA PRO A 578 -26.51 -20.60 3.36
C PRO A 578 -26.08 -22.00 2.89
N PRO A 579 -27.02 -22.89 2.54
CA PRO A 579 -26.66 -24.19 1.98
C PRO A 579 -25.94 -23.93 0.66
N PHE A 580 -24.63 -24.16 0.64
CA PHE A 580 -23.91 -24.35 -0.60
C PHE A 580 -24.47 -25.62 -1.22
N GLU A 581 -25.31 -25.48 -2.25
CA GLU A 581 -25.51 -26.53 -3.23
C GLU A 581 -24.18 -26.75 -3.97
N THR A 582 -23.35 -27.65 -3.45
CA THR A 582 -22.28 -28.26 -4.23
C THR A 582 -22.94 -29.11 -5.33
N GLN A 583 -23.07 -28.53 -6.51
CA GLN A 583 -23.18 -29.32 -7.73
C GLN A 583 -21.91 -30.15 -7.87
N HIS A 584 -22.02 -31.44 -7.55
CA HIS A 584 -20.99 -32.42 -7.87
C HIS A 584 -20.79 -32.48 -9.39
N CYS A 585 -19.67 -31.94 -9.87
CA CYS A 585 -19.12 -32.29 -11.18
C CYS A 585 -18.26 -33.56 -11.02
N SER A 586 -18.75 -34.67 -11.56
CA SER A 586 -18.20 -36.02 -11.39
C SER A 586 -16.97 -36.34 -12.27
N GLN A 587 -16.09 -35.37 -12.56
CA GLN A 587 -14.98 -35.60 -13.49
C GLN A 587 -13.57 -35.11 -13.07
N CYS A 588 -13.33 -34.71 -11.81
CA CYS A 588 -12.00 -34.18 -11.43
C CYS A 588 -11.36 -34.71 -10.14
N THR A 589 -11.73 -35.89 -9.62
CA THR A 589 -11.07 -36.48 -8.45
C THR A 589 -10.52 -37.87 -8.72
N GLN A 590 -9.43 -37.93 -9.50
CA GLN A 590 -8.64 -39.17 -9.61
C GLN A 590 -7.12 -38.98 -9.58
N LYS A 591 -6.59 -37.82 -9.13
CA LYS A 591 -5.13 -37.59 -9.10
C LYS A 591 -4.47 -37.11 -7.81
N GLU A 592 -5.18 -36.93 -6.70
CA GLU A 592 -4.56 -36.39 -5.47
C GLU A 592 -4.67 -37.26 -4.20
N PHE A 593 -4.99 -38.55 -4.33
CA PHE A 593 -5.09 -39.46 -3.17
C PHE A 593 -4.06 -40.61 -3.16
N GLN A 594 -2.82 -40.36 -3.57
CA GLN A 594 -1.72 -41.34 -3.45
C GLN A 594 -0.43 -40.81 -2.80
N SER A 595 -0.41 -39.61 -2.21
CA SER A 595 0.84 -39.05 -1.64
C SER A 595 0.89 -38.93 -0.10
N LEU A 596 -0.17 -39.28 0.63
CA LEU A 596 -0.24 -39.06 2.08
C LEU A 596 -0.67 -40.32 2.84
N THR A 597 0.10 -41.40 2.70
CA THR A 597 0.06 -42.56 3.61
C THR A 597 1.43 -43.24 3.66
N MET A 598 2.48 -42.53 4.07
CA MET A 598 3.76 -43.14 4.49
C MET A 598 4.54 -42.15 5.35
N SER A 599 4.22 -42.04 6.65
CA SER A 599 5.19 -41.65 7.70
C SER A 599 4.51 -41.45 9.07
N GLU A 600 3.86 -42.46 9.61
CA GLU A 600 3.64 -42.58 11.07
C GLU A 600 3.90 -44.03 11.47
N SER A 601 5.17 -44.34 11.67
CA SER A 601 5.63 -45.50 12.44
C SER A 601 7.08 -45.28 12.84
N THR A 602 7.29 -44.76 14.04
CA THR A 602 8.42 -45.13 14.92
C THR A 602 8.13 -44.57 16.30
N GLU A 603 7.53 -45.43 17.10
CA GLU A 603 7.45 -45.35 18.55
C GLU A 603 8.83 -45.57 19.20
N ASN A 604 9.02 -44.97 20.38
CA ASN A 604 9.74 -45.51 21.54
C ASN A 604 11.21 -45.93 21.39
N MET A 605 12.13 -45.04 21.80
CA MET A 605 13.04 -45.19 22.95
C MET A 605 13.57 -43.84 23.40
#